data_AF-A0A5N7MS51-F1
#
_entry.id   AF-A0A5N7MS51-F1
#
_cell.length_a   1.000
_cell.length_b   1.000
_cell.length_c   1.000
_cell.angle_alpha   90.00
_cell.angle_beta   90.00
_cell.angle_gamma   90.00
#
_symmetry.space_group_name_H-M   'P 1'
#
loop_
_entity.id
_entity.type
_entity.pdbx_description
1 polymer ?
#
loop_
_entity_poly.entity_id
_entity_poly.type
_entity_poly.pdbx_seq_one_letter_code
_entity_poly.pdbx_strand_id
1 'polypeptide(L)'
;MALLRRELHRIAKGPVANDEDTWSLVFDTDTKRLYVEHEWQHVDVRRGGASDNGTEQIEIAEYMLQGGQTAGHRELWRLIRILFDEPNAPQHE
;
A
#
# COMPACT_ATOMS: atom_id res chain seq x y z
N MET A 1 20.10 0.62 1.80
CA MET A 1 18.69 0.24 1.65
C MET A 1 17.92 0.52 2.93
N ALA A 2 17.64 1.80 3.18
CA ALA A 2 16.60 2.17 4.13
C ALA A 2 15.29 2.32 3.35
N LEU A 3 14.51 1.25 3.23
CA LEU A 3 13.16 1.35 2.70
C LEU A 3 12.27 1.88 3.83
N LEU A 4 11.66 3.05 3.66
CA LEU A 4 10.61 3.50 4.56
C LEU A 4 9.29 2.94 4.04
N ARG A 5 8.61 2.15 4.86
CA ARG A 5 7.37 1.46 4.48
C ARG A 5 6.24 1.87 5.41
N ARG A 6 5.06 2.08 4.84
CA ARG A 6 3.82 2.33 5.57
C ARG A 6 2.68 1.55 4.95
N GLU A 7 2.03 0.69 5.72
CA GLU A 7 0.83 -0.02 5.25
C GLU A 7 -0.29 0.97 4.93
N LEU A 8 -0.88 0.84 3.75
CA LEU A 8 -2.05 1.59 3.30
C LEU A 8 -3.34 0.79 3.54
N HIS A 9 -3.29 -0.51 3.25
CA HIS A 9 -4.44 -1.38 3.38
C HIS A 9 -4.04 -2.86 3.42
N ARG A 10 -4.82 -3.66 4.13
CA ARG A 10 -4.70 -5.11 4.17
C ARG A 10 -6.08 -5.75 4.09
N ILE A 11 -6.18 -6.81 3.30
CA ILE A 11 -7.35 -7.68 3.20
C ILE A 11 -6.89 -9.10 3.47
N ALA A 12 -7.45 -9.76 4.49
CA ALA A 12 -7.18 -11.16 4.78
C ALA A 12 -8.50 -11.95 4.76
N LYS A 13 -8.59 -13.00 3.95
CA LYS A 13 -9.82 -13.81 3.81
C LYS A 13 -9.77 -15.12 4.59
N GLY A 14 -9.99 -15.03 5.91
CA GLY A 14 -10.47 -16.14 6.75
C GLY A 14 -9.48 -17.31 6.99
N PRO A 15 -9.82 -18.25 7.90
CA PRO A 15 -8.85 -19.20 8.46
C PRO A 15 -8.51 -20.41 7.57
N VAL A 16 -9.12 -20.55 6.38
CA VAL A 16 -9.04 -21.77 5.55
C VAL A 16 -8.29 -21.54 4.23
N ALA A 17 -8.08 -20.30 3.82
CA ALA A 17 -7.23 -19.92 2.69
C ALA A 17 -6.39 -18.74 3.18
N ASN A 18 -5.06 -18.88 3.16
CA ASN A 18 -4.18 -17.78 3.51
C ASN A 18 -4.10 -16.85 2.31
N ASP A 19 -5.23 -16.17 2.03
CA ASP A 19 -5.47 -15.19 0.98
C ASP A 19 -5.35 -13.81 1.61
N GLU A 20 -4.14 -13.26 1.54
CA GLU A 20 -3.77 -11.98 2.12
C GLU A 20 -3.23 -11.06 1.05
N ASP A 21 -3.90 -9.94 0.85
CA ASP A 21 -3.46 -8.84 0.02
C ASP A 21 -3.08 -7.66 0.91
N THR A 22 -1.86 -7.17 0.77
CA THR A 22 -1.34 -6.01 1.51
C THR A 22 -0.80 -4.97 0.54
N TRP A 23 -1.27 -3.73 0.70
CA TRP A 23 -0.76 -2.55 -0.03
C TRP A 23 0.05 -1.68 0.92
N SER A 24 1.28 -1.36 0.55
CA SER A 24 2.19 -0.50 1.31
C SER A 24 2.70 0.65 0.47
N LEU A 25 2.76 1.85 1.04
CA LEU A 25 3.52 2.96 0.51
C LEU A 25 5.01 2.74 0.83
N VAL A 26 5.86 2.75 -0.19
CA VAL A 26 7.30 2.51 -0.06
C VAL A 26 8.08 3.70 -0.58
N PHE A 27 8.95 4.26 0.26
CA PHE A 27 9.96 5.24 -0.13
C PHE A 27 11.33 4.59 -0.12
N ASP A 28 11.91 4.45 -1.30
CA ASP A 28 13.29 4.04 -1.48
C ASP A 28 14.20 5.27 -1.31
N THR A 29 14.91 5.34 -0.18
CA THR A 29 15.82 6.45 0.10
C THR A 29 17.05 6.47 -0.79
N ASP A 30 17.40 5.36 -1.42
CA ASP A 30 18.60 5.24 -2.25
C ASP A 30 18.29 5.74 -3.66
N THR A 31 17.17 5.29 -4.25
CA THR A 31 16.74 5.72 -5.60
C THR A 31 15.85 6.96 -5.60
N LYS A 32 15.40 7.42 -4.43
CA LYS A 32 14.43 8.53 -4.25
C LYS A 32 13.08 8.26 -4.93
N ARG A 33 12.70 6.99 -5.04
CA ARG A 33 11.43 6.58 -5.64
C ARG A 33 10.38 6.34 -4.55
N LEU A 34 9.17 6.84 -4.81
CA LEU A 34 8.01 6.65 -3.96
C LEU A 34 6.95 5.88 -4.78
N TYR A 35 6.60 4.68 -4.34
CA TYR A 35 5.71 3.78 -5.06
C TYR A 35 4.80 3.01 -4.09
N VAL A 36 3.75 2.39 -4.62
CA VAL A 36 2.90 1.47 -3.86
C VAL A 36 3.35 0.05 -4.16
N GLU A 37 3.54 -0.75 -3.13
CA GLU A 37 3.83 -2.17 -3.25
C GLU A 37 2.58 -2.96 -2.89
N HIS A 38 2.12 -3.83 -3.80
CA HIS A 38 1.06 -4.79 -3.55
C HIS A 38 1.69 -6.17 -3.36
N GLU A 39 1.60 -6.70 -2.15
CA GLU A 39 1.98 -8.08 -1.85
C GLU A 39 0.71 -8.92 -1.74
N TRP A 40 0.68 -10.05 -2.45
CA TRP A 40 -0.36 -11.06 -2.25
C TRP A 40 0.26 -12.38 -1.83
N GLN A 41 -0.43 -13.05 -0.93
CA GLN A 41 -0.15 -14.42 -0.55
C GLN A 41 -1.46 -15.17 -0.71
N HIS A 42 -1.50 -16.15 -1.61
CA HIS A 42 -2.63 -17.07 -1.77
C HIS A 42 -2.12 -18.50 -1.57
N VAL A 43 -2.46 -19.10 -0.42
CA VAL A 43 -2.15 -20.51 -0.14
C VAL A 43 -3.43 -21.33 -0.23
N ASP A 44 -3.56 -22.12 -1.30
CA ASP A 44 -4.62 -23.13 -1.41
C ASP A 44 -4.24 -24.35 -0.57
N VAL A 45 -4.92 -24.50 0.57
CA VAL A 45 -4.67 -25.58 1.54
C VAL A 45 -5.37 -26.89 1.14
N ARG A 46 -6.23 -26.90 0.10
CA ARG A 46 -7.09 -28.04 -0.26
C ARG A 46 -6.50 -28.92 -1.35
N ARG A 47 -5.58 -28.42 -2.14
CA ARG A 47 -4.71 -29.20 -3.03
C ARG A 47 -3.30 -28.96 -2.51
N GLY A 48 -2.42 -29.96 -2.45
CA GLY A 48 -0.98 -29.70 -2.20
C GLY A 48 -0.34 -28.95 -3.38
N GLY A 49 -0.86 -27.77 -3.71
CA GLY A 49 -0.74 -27.05 -4.96
C GLY A 49 -0.18 -25.65 -4.71
N ALA A 50 0.51 -25.15 -5.73
CA ALA A 50 1.40 -23.99 -5.68
C ALA A 50 0.83 -22.79 -4.91
N SER A 51 1.67 -22.22 -4.03
CA SER A 51 1.46 -20.89 -3.50
C SER A 51 1.51 -19.89 -4.65
N ASP A 52 0.43 -19.14 -4.86
CA ASP A 52 0.46 -17.96 -5.71
C ASP A 52 0.75 -16.77 -4.80
N ASN A 53 2.04 -16.51 -4.63
CA ASN A 53 2.52 -15.36 -3.89
C ASN A 53 3.35 -14.48 -4.81
N GLY A 54 3.26 -13.18 -4.59
CA GLY A 54 3.95 -12.23 -5.43
C GLY A 54 3.93 -10.83 -4.86
N THR A 55 4.73 -10.00 -5.51
CA THR A 55 4.87 -8.60 -5.18
C THR A 55 4.88 -7.81 -6.48
N GLU A 56 4.05 -6.78 -6.54
CA GLU A 56 4.00 -5.84 -7.64
C GLU A 56 4.34 -4.43 -7.13
N GLN A 57 5.17 -3.72 -7.89
CA GLN A 57 5.45 -2.30 -7.65
C GLN A 57 4.61 -1.47 -8.62
N ILE A 58 3.80 -0.59 -8.06
CA ILE A 58 2.87 0.28 -8.79
C ILE A 58 3.32 1.72 -8.57
N GLU A 59 3.51 2.46 -9.66
CA GLU A 59 3.82 3.89 -9.57
C GLU A 59 2.67 4.65 -8.92
N ILE A 60 2.97 5.68 -8.10
CA ILE A 60 1.91 6.42 -7.38
C ILE A 60 0.90 7.03 -8.35
N ALA A 61 1.38 7.60 -9.46
CA ALA A 61 0.51 8.21 -10.46
C ALA A 61 -0.46 7.17 -11.04
N GLU A 62 0.02 5.95 -11.31
CA GLU A 62 -0.79 4.85 -11.80
C GLU A 62 -1.80 4.38 -10.75
N TYR A 63 -1.35 4.17 -9.51
CA TYR A 63 -2.22 3.76 -8.39
C TYR A 63 -3.34 4.76 -8.11
N MET A 64 -3.10 6.07 -8.32
CA MET A 64 -4.14 7.10 -8.23
C MET A 64 -5.13 7.04 -9.40
N LEU A 65 -4.68 6.71 -10.61
CA LEU A 65 -5.54 6.62 -11.79
C LEU A 65 -6.47 5.40 -11.76
N GLN A 66 -6.13 4.35 -11.00
CA GLN A 66 -6.96 3.15 -10.82
C GLN A 66 -8.34 3.44 -10.18
N GLY A 67 -8.60 4.69 -9.74
CA GLY A 67 -9.89 5.16 -9.26
C GLY A 67 -10.15 4.71 -7.82
N GLY A 68 -10.64 5.62 -6.98
CA GLY A 68 -10.71 5.51 -5.51
C GLY A 68 -11.64 4.44 -4.91
N GLN A 69 -11.67 3.24 -5.47
CA GLN A 69 -12.50 2.12 -5.05
C GLN A 69 -11.85 1.28 -3.93
N THR A 70 -10.56 1.45 -3.64
CA THR A 70 -9.87 0.71 -2.58
C THR A 70 -9.68 1.57 -1.32
N ALA A 71 -9.66 0.93 -0.15
CA ALA A 71 -9.36 1.64 1.10
C ALA A 71 -7.91 2.17 1.11
N GLY A 72 -6.98 1.49 0.41
CA GLY A 72 -5.60 1.94 0.25
C GLY A 72 -5.50 3.26 -0.53
N HIS A 73 -6.32 3.45 -1.57
CA HIS A 73 -6.39 4.72 -2.28
C HIS A 73 -6.84 5.87 -1.37
N ARG A 74 -7.85 5.64 -0.52
CA ARG A 74 -8.33 6.67 0.42
C ARG A 74 -7.27 7.05 1.45
N GLU A 75 -6.54 6.07 1.97
CA GLU A 75 -5.45 6.34 2.93
C GLU A 75 -4.30 7.09 2.24
N LEU A 76 -3.88 6.68 1.04
CA LEU A 76 -2.85 7.41 0.30
C LEU A 76 -3.25 8.87 0.06
N TRP A 77 -4.50 9.09 -0.37
CA TRP A 77 -5.03 10.45 -0.57
C TRP A 77 -5.02 11.27 0.72
N ARG A 78 -5.40 10.66 1.85
CA ARG A 78 -5.33 11.31 3.17
C ARG A 78 -3.89 11.70 3.52
N LEU A 79 -2.92 10.80 3.30
CA LEU A 79 -1.52 11.07 3.63
C LEU A 79 -0.95 12.21 2.80
N ILE A 80 -1.26 12.24 1.51
CA ILE A 80 -0.84 13.32 0.61
C ILE A 80 -1.46 14.63 1.09
N ARG A 81 -2.74 14.65 1.44
CA ARG A 81 -3.35 15.85 2.03
C ARG A 81 -2.63 16.30 3.29
N ILE A 82 -2.28 15.41 4.21
CA ILE A 82 -1.52 15.77 5.42
C ILE A 82 -0.13 16.30 5.10
N LEU A 83 0.53 15.80 4.06
CA LEU A 83 1.86 16.26 3.66
C LEU A 83 1.83 17.66 3.04
N PHE A 84 0.73 18.01 2.35
CA PHE A 84 0.60 19.29 1.64
C PHE A 84 -0.24 20.34 2.39
N ASP A 85 -1.15 19.93 3.27
CA ASP A 85 -1.74 20.83 4.27
C ASP A 85 -0.69 21.05 5.36
N GLU A 86 0.01 22.19 5.30
CA GLU A 86 0.76 22.68 6.45
C GLU A 86 -0.16 22.66 7.68
N PRO A 87 0.26 22.13 8.84
CA PRO A 87 -0.45 22.43 10.07
C PRO A 87 -0.39 23.95 10.23
N ASN A 88 -1.54 24.61 10.04
CA ASN A 88 -1.76 26.05 10.21
C ASN A 88 -0.60 26.69 10.99
N ALA A 89 0.19 27.51 10.29
CA ALA A 89 1.11 28.43 10.92
C ALA A 89 0.42 29.07 12.14
N PRO A 90 1.10 29.21 13.29
CA PRO A 90 0.46 29.73 14.49
C PRO A 90 -0.21 31.06 14.16
N GLN A 91 -1.53 31.12 14.37
CA GLN A 91 -2.28 32.37 14.32
C GLN A 91 -1.83 33.20 15.53
N HIS A 92 -0.73 33.92 15.36
CA HIS A 92 -0.40 35.06 16.19
C HIS A 92 -1.20 36.24 15.64
N GLU A 93 -2.38 36.50 16.21
CA GLU A 93 -2.84 37.85 16.54
C GLU A 93 -4.03 37.81 17.53
#